data_AF-A0A0M2R9A3-F1
#
_entry.id   AF-A0A0M2R9A3-F1
#
_cell.length_a   1.000
_cell.length_b   1.000
_cell.length_c   1.000
_cell.angle_alpha   90.00
_cell.angle_beta   90.00
_cell.angle_gamma   90.00
#
_symmetry.space_group_name_H-M   'P 1'
#
loop_
_entity.id
_entity.type
_entity.pdbx_description
1 polymer ?
#
loop_
_entity_poly.entity_id
_entity_poly.type
_entity_poly.pdbx_seq_one_letter_code
_entity_poly.pdbx_strand_id
1 'polypeptide(L)'
;MNPNQDVIEQSIDKIFDEIAQLSIEIENVGQVAQQIDAIARQTNLLALNATIEAARAGDAGKGFAVVAGEVKQLAGQTSQATTEIGGIVQSLSSHVEQLKNISTQARGGLPSSETTLDVAVET
;
A
#
# COMPACT_ATOMS: atom_id res chain seq x y z
N MET A 1 14.12 2.80 -38.19
CA MET A 1 13.97 2.92 -36.72
C MET A 1 15.35 2.95 -36.10
N ASN A 2 15.56 3.83 -35.13
CA ASN A 2 16.84 3.96 -34.43
C ASN A 2 16.93 2.85 -33.36
N PRO A 3 17.97 2.00 -33.34
CA PRO A 3 18.07 0.89 -32.37
C PRO A 3 18.06 1.36 -30.91
N ASN A 4 18.50 2.59 -30.63
CA ASN A 4 18.39 3.17 -29.30
C ASN A 4 16.93 3.55 -28.93
N GLN A 5 16.09 3.87 -29.92
CA GLN A 5 14.68 4.20 -29.70
C GLN A 5 13.87 2.95 -29.34
N ASP A 6 14.08 1.83 -30.04
CA ASP A 6 13.43 0.54 -29.71
C ASP A 6 13.73 0.08 -28.28
N VAL A 7 14.97 0.24 -27.82
CA VAL A 7 15.38 -0.13 -26.46
C VAL A 7 14.69 0.74 -25.41
N ILE A 8 14.51 2.04 -25.70
CA ILE A 8 13.82 2.97 -24.78
C ILE A 8 12.33 2.65 -24.72
N GLU A 9 11.67 2.41 -25.85
CA GLU A 9 10.25 2.02 -25.90
C GLU A 9 10.02 0.71 -25.12
N GLN A 10 10.83 -0.32 -25.35
CA GLN A 10 10.75 -1.58 -24.59
C GLN A 10 11.00 -1.40 -23.09
N SER A 11 11.90 -0.48 -22.71
CA SER A 11 12.18 -0.21 -21.29
C SER A 11 11.00 0.49 -20.62
N ILE A 12 10.34 1.41 -21.31
CA ILE A 12 9.13 2.08 -20.83
C ILE A 12 7.99 1.08 -20.65
N ASP A 13 7.78 0.16 -21.60
CA ASP A 13 6.75 -0.88 -21.48
C ASP A 13 7.00 -1.78 -20.26
N LYS A 14 8.25 -2.23 -20.04
CA LYS A 14 8.60 -2.98 -18.83
C LYS A 14 8.34 -2.19 -17.55
N ILE A 15 8.62 -0.89 -17.53
CA ILE A 15 8.31 -0.04 -16.37
C ILE A 15 6.80 -0.01 -16.11
N PHE A 16 5.96 0.04 -17.15
CA PHE A 16 4.51 -0.01 -16.97
C PHE A 16 4.05 -1.35 -16.38
N ASP A 17 4.61 -2.46 -16.83
CA ASP A 17 4.29 -3.79 -16.29
C ASP A 17 4.68 -3.90 -14.80
N GLU A 18 5.87 -3.43 -14.42
CA GLU A 18 6.33 -3.42 -13.02
C GLU A 18 5.48 -2.49 -12.14
N ILE A 19 5.10 -1.31 -12.63
CA ILE A 19 4.19 -0.39 -11.93
C ILE A 19 2.82 -1.05 -11.71
N ALA A 20 2.31 -1.78 -12.69
CA ALA A 20 1.04 -2.49 -12.58
C ALA A 20 1.09 -3.60 -11.52
N GLN A 21 2.18 -4.39 -11.51
CA GLN A 21 2.38 -5.42 -10.49
C GLN A 21 2.50 -4.82 -9.09
N LEU A 22 3.31 -3.77 -8.94
CA LEU A 22 3.48 -3.05 -7.68
C LEU A 22 2.15 -2.48 -7.15
N SER A 23 1.29 -1.98 -8.04
CA SER A 23 -0.05 -1.49 -7.69
C SER A 23 -0.90 -2.60 -7.06
N ILE A 24 -0.89 -3.80 -7.65
CA ILE A 24 -1.64 -4.96 -7.16
C ILE A 24 -1.10 -5.42 -5.80
N GLU A 25 0.22 -5.46 -5.63
CA GLU A 25 0.84 -5.83 -4.36
C GLU A 25 0.50 -4.85 -3.23
N ILE A 26 0.53 -3.54 -3.51
CA ILE A 26 0.15 -2.50 -2.56
C ILE A 26 -1.32 -2.66 -2.14
N GLU A 27 -2.22 -2.94 -3.09
CA GLU A 27 -3.63 -3.19 -2.79
C GLU A 27 -3.81 -4.41 -1.88
N ASN A 28 -3.11 -5.51 -2.17
CA ASN A 28 -3.14 -6.72 -1.36
C ASN A 28 -2.66 -6.45 0.08
N VAL A 29 -1.58 -5.67 0.26
CA VAL A 29 -1.12 -5.26 1.59
C VAL A 29 -2.20 -4.44 2.32
N GLY A 30 -2.87 -3.52 1.62
CA GLY A 30 -4.00 -2.76 2.16
C GLY A 30 -5.15 -3.64 2.63
N GLN A 31 -5.53 -4.64 1.83
CA GLN A 31 -6.58 -5.59 2.19
C GLN A 31 -6.21 -6.42 3.42
N VAL A 32 -4.98 -6.94 3.50
CA VAL A 32 -4.48 -7.68 4.66
C VAL A 32 -4.49 -6.80 5.92
N ALA A 33 -4.03 -5.55 5.82
CA ALA A 33 -4.04 -4.62 6.95
C ALA A 33 -5.46 -4.35 7.48
N GLN A 34 -6.45 -4.20 6.58
CA GLN A 34 -7.85 -4.06 6.96
C GLN A 34 -8.41 -5.31 7.66
N GLN A 35 -8.06 -6.51 7.18
CA GLN A 35 -8.47 -7.76 7.82
C GLN A 35 -7.88 -7.88 9.24
N ILE A 36 -6.61 -7.52 9.41
CA ILE A 36 -5.96 -7.53 10.73
C ILE A 36 -6.62 -6.50 11.66
N ASP A 37 -6.98 -5.31 11.17
CA ASP A 37 -7.71 -4.30 11.97
C ASP A 37 -9.06 -4.83 12.45
N ALA A 38 -9.80 -5.52 11.58
CA ALA A 38 -11.08 -6.14 11.94
C ALA A 38 -10.89 -7.21 13.05
N ILE A 39 -9.87 -8.06 12.93
CA ILE A 39 -9.51 -9.06 13.95
C ILE A 39 -9.13 -8.37 15.27
N ALA A 40 -8.34 -7.30 15.21
CA ALA A 40 -7.93 -6.53 16.38
C ALA A 40 -9.14 -5.92 17.11
N ARG A 41 -10.08 -5.31 16.37
CA ARG A 41 -11.33 -4.77 16.95
C ARG A 41 -12.18 -5.86 17.60
N GLN A 42 -12.32 -7.02 16.96
CA GLN A 42 -13.05 -8.15 17.51
C GLN A 42 -12.37 -8.70 18.78
N THR A 43 -11.04 -8.80 18.77
CA THR A 43 -10.24 -9.23 19.92
C THR A 43 -10.38 -8.27 21.09
N ASN A 44 -10.38 -6.96 20.82
CA ASN A 44 -10.62 -5.93 21.82
C ASN A 44 -12.03 -6.04 22.45
N LEU A 45 -13.07 -6.33 21.64
CA LEU A 45 -14.42 -6.57 22.15
C LEU A 45 -14.50 -7.84 23.00
N LEU A 46 -13.85 -8.93 22.59
CA LEU A 46 -13.78 -10.16 23.37
C LEU A 46 -13.07 -9.93 24.71
N ALA A 47 -11.95 -9.20 24.70
CA ALA A 47 -11.20 -8.84 25.91
C ALA A 47 -12.00 -7.93 26.85
N LEU A 48 -12.81 -7.02 26.30
CA LEU A 48 -13.74 -6.22 27.08
C LEU A 48 -14.80 -7.08 27.78
N ASN A 49 -15.43 -8.00 27.05
CA ASN A 49 -16.41 -8.94 27.63
C ASN A 49 -15.77 -9.80 28.73
N ALA A 50 -14.54 -10.28 28.52
CA ALA A 50 -13.80 -11.03 29.52
C ALA A 50 -13.49 -10.19 30.78
N THR A 51 -13.19 -8.90 30.61
CA THR A 51 -12.98 -7.98 31.73
C THR A 51 -14.27 -7.78 32.55
N ILE A 52 -15.42 -7.67 31.88
CA ILE A 52 -16.74 -7.56 32.54
C ILE A 52 -17.05 -8.83 33.33
N GLU A 53 -16.86 -10.01 32.75
CA GLU A 53 -17.14 -11.27 33.43
C GLU A 53 -16.16 -11.53 34.58
N ALA A 54 -14.89 -11.14 34.43
CA ALA A 54 -13.90 -11.18 35.50
C ALA A 54 -14.30 -10.28 36.68
N ALA A 55 -14.82 -9.08 36.42
CA ALA A 55 -15.35 -8.20 37.47
C ALA A 55 -16.57 -8.82 38.17
N ARG A 56 -17.44 -9.50 37.42
CA ARG A 56 -18.62 -10.19 37.96
C ARG A 56 -18.26 -11.37 38.87
N ALA A 57 -17.16 -12.07 38.57
CA ALA A 57 -16.62 -13.15 39.39
C ALA A 57 -15.93 -12.66 40.69
N GLY A 58 -15.79 -11.34 40.89
CA GLY A 58 -15.21 -10.77 42.09
C GLY A 58 -13.76 -11.22 42.32
N ASP A 59 -13.45 -11.70 43.53
CA ASP A 59 -12.09 -12.13 43.89
C ASP A 59 -11.57 -13.29 43.03
N ALA A 60 -12.45 -14.20 42.59
CA ALA A 60 -12.08 -15.33 41.74
C ALA A 60 -11.67 -14.89 40.32
N GLY A 61 -12.12 -13.71 39.87
CA GLY A 61 -11.84 -13.18 38.54
C GLY A 61 -10.58 -12.32 38.43
N LYS A 62 -9.89 -12.01 39.53
CA LYS A 62 -8.74 -11.06 39.54
C LYS A 62 -7.63 -11.43 38.55
N GLY A 63 -7.25 -12.71 38.47
CA GLY A 63 -6.24 -13.16 37.51
C GLY A 63 -6.69 -13.04 36.05
N PHE A 64 -7.95 -13.38 35.78
CA PHE A 64 -8.55 -13.22 34.45
C PHE A 64 -8.67 -11.76 34.03
N ALA A 65 -8.95 -10.85 34.96
CA ALA A 65 -9.02 -9.42 34.69
C ALA A 65 -7.68 -8.85 34.20
N VAL A 66 -6.56 -9.29 34.78
CA VAL A 66 -5.22 -8.86 34.34
C VAL A 66 -4.93 -9.32 32.91
N VAL A 67 -5.19 -10.60 32.62
CA VAL A 67 -4.99 -11.15 31.27
C VAL A 67 -5.89 -10.47 30.25
N ALA A 68 -7.17 -10.25 30.58
CA ALA A 68 -8.11 -9.55 29.70
C ALA A 68 -7.67 -8.10 29.42
N GLY A 69 -7.11 -7.40 30.42
CA GLY A 69 -6.52 -6.08 30.24
C GLY A 69 -5.35 -6.08 29.27
N GLU A 70 -4.43 -7.05 29.39
CA GLU A 70 -3.27 -7.17 28.50
C GLU A 70 -3.69 -7.47 27.05
N VAL A 71 -4.64 -8.40 26.86
CA VAL A 71 -5.18 -8.71 25.53
C VAL A 71 -5.85 -7.50 24.90
N LYS A 72 -6.59 -6.71 25.70
CA LYS A 72 -7.21 -5.46 25.25
C LYS A 72 -6.16 -4.44 24.78
N GLN A 73 -5.08 -4.29 25.53
CA GLN A 73 -3.98 -3.39 25.19
C GLN A 73 -3.29 -3.83 23.89
N LEU A 74 -2.95 -5.11 23.76
CA LEU A 74 -2.35 -5.66 22.54
C LEU A 74 -3.26 -5.49 21.33
N ALA A 75 -4.56 -5.74 21.48
CA ALA A 75 -5.53 -5.51 20.41
C ALA A 75 -5.59 -4.04 19.98
N GLY A 76 -5.52 -3.11 20.93
CA GLY A 76 -5.42 -1.67 20.64
C GLY A 76 -4.15 -1.30 19.87
N GLN A 77 -2.99 -1.82 20.30
CA GLN A 77 -1.71 -1.62 19.60
C GLN A 77 -1.73 -2.19 18.18
N THR A 78 -2.32 -3.38 17.99
CA THR A 78 -2.48 -3.97 16.66
C THR A 78 -3.34 -3.10 15.74
N SER A 79 -4.46 -2.55 16.23
CA SER A 79 -5.32 -1.65 15.44
C SER A 79 -4.63 -0.33 15.07
N GLN A 80 -3.78 0.19 15.96
CA GLN A 80 -2.96 1.36 15.68
C GLN A 80 -1.93 1.06 14.57
N ALA A 81 -1.23 -0.07 14.67
CA ALA A 81 -0.24 -0.48 13.69
C ALA A 81 -0.85 -0.72 12.30
N THR A 82 -2.03 -1.33 12.21
CA THR A 82 -2.74 -1.52 10.93
C THR A 82 -3.20 -0.20 10.32
N THR A 83 -3.58 0.78 11.14
CA THR A 83 -3.90 2.14 10.69
C THR A 83 -2.67 2.83 10.08
N GLU A 84 -1.51 2.69 10.72
CA GLU A 84 -0.24 3.22 10.20
C GLU A 84 0.15 2.56 8.88
N ILE A 85 -0.02 1.23 8.76
CA ILE A 85 0.16 0.51 7.49
C ILE A 85 -0.77 1.07 6.41
N GLY A 86 -2.03 1.36 6.73
CA GLY A 86 -2.96 1.99 5.80
C GLY A 86 -2.46 3.34 5.27
N GLY A 87 -1.87 4.17 6.14
CA GLY A 87 -1.23 5.43 5.74
C GLY A 87 -0.04 5.23 4.80
N ILE A 88 0.80 4.23 5.08
CA ILE A 88 1.95 3.86 4.23
C ILE A 88 1.47 3.38 2.86
N VAL A 89 0.46 2.50 2.82
CA VAL A 89 -0.17 2.01 1.58
C VAL A 89 -0.68 3.18 0.73
N GLN A 90 -1.39 4.13 1.33
CA GLN A 90 -1.88 5.31 0.62
C GLN A 90 -0.77 6.18 0.03
N SER A 91 0.34 6.34 0.77
CA SER A 91 1.53 7.05 0.30
C SER A 91 2.19 6.33 -0.89
N LEU A 92 2.34 5.01 -0.79
CA LEU A 92 2.90 4.18 -1.87
C LEU A 92 2.02 4.24 -3.13
N SER A 93 0.70 4.14 -3.00
CA SER A 93 -0.22 4.31 -4.13
C SER A 93 -0.06 5.67 -4.80
N SER A 94 0.14 6.75 -4.04
CA SER A 94 0.42 8.07 -4.60
C SER A 94 1.73 8.10 -5.38
N HIS A 95 2.79 7.46 -4.88
CA HIS A 95 4.07 7.38 -5.60
C HIS A 95 3.96 6.56 -6.89
N VAL A 96 3.20 5.46 -6.87
CA VAL A 96 2.91 4.65 -8.06
C VAL A 96 2.20 5.47 -9.15
N GLU A 97 1.19 6.28 -8.78
CA GLU A 97 0.52 7.16 -9.73
C GLU A 97 1.46 8.24 -10.29
N GLN A 98 2.36 8.79 -9.47
CA GLN A 98 3.40 9.71 -9.93
C GLN A 98 4.36 9.03 -10.93
N LEU A 99 4.81 7.81 -10.64
CA LEU A 99 5.66 7.02 -11.53
C LEU A 99 4.98 6.75 -12.87
N LYS A 100 3.68 6.39 -12.85
CA LYS A 100 2.88 6.18 -14.05
C LYS A 100 2.79 7.44 -14.92
N ASN A 101 2.61 8.61 -14.30
CA ASN A 101 2.61 9.89 -14.99
C ASN A 101 3.97 10.21 -15.62
N ILE A 102 5.07 9.97 -14.90
CA ILE A 102 6.44 10.16 -15.39
C ILE A 102 6.72 9.25 -16.59
N SER A 103 6.38 7.96 -16.50
CA SER A 103 6.57 7.00 -17.60
C SER A 103 5.73 7.35 -18.83
N THR A 104 4.52 7.88 -18.64
CA THR A 104 3.67 8.36 -19.75
C THR A 104 4.29 9.57 -20.45
N GLN A 105 4.84 10.53 -19.68
CA GLN A 105 5.56 11.68 -20.23
C GLN A 105 6.83 11.25 -20.96
N ALA A 106 7.58 10.28 -20.41
CA ALA A 106 8.76 9.73 -21.06
C ALA A 106 8.42 9.10 -22.41
N ARG A 107 7.27 8.42 -22.53
CA ARG A 107 6.79 7.87 -23.80
C ARG A 107 6.40 8.95 -24.81
N GLY A 108 5.74 10.03 -24.35
CA GLY A 108 5.28 11.12 -25.21
C GLY A 108 6.37 12.14 -25.60
N GLY A 109 7.45 12.22 -24.82
CA GLY A 109 8.60 13.12 -25.06
C GLY A 109 9.64 12.56 -26.03
N LEU A 110 9.48 11.33 -26.53
CA LEU A 110 10.34 10.79 -27.58
C LEU A 110 10.02 11.51 -28.89
N PRO A 111 10.96 12.27 -29.49
CA PRO A 111 10.71 12.91 -30.77
C PRO A 111 10.46 11.83 -31.82
N SER A 112 9.26 11.84 -32.41
CA SER A 112 8.99 11.12 -33.66
C SER A 112 10.06 11.54 -34.68
N SER A 113 10.81 10.59 -35.23
CA SER A 113 11.95 10.79 -36.15
C SER A 113 11.67 11.58 -37.45
N GLU A 114 10.55 12.29 -37.59
CA GLU A 114 10.21 13.08 -38.77
C GLU A 114 10.60 14.56 -38.71
N THR A 115 11.02 15.11 -37.55
CA THR A 115 11.30 16.56 -37.44
C THR A 115 12.74 16.97 -37.80
N THR A 116 13.62 16.06 -38.22
CA THR A 116 15.03 16.40 -38.50
C THR A 116 15.39 16.58 -39.98
N LEU A 117 14.45 16.47 -40.93
CA LEU A 117 14.75 16.56 -42.37
C LEU A 117 14.34 17.87 -43.07
N ASP A 118 13.64 18.79 -42.42
CA ASP A 118 13.09 19.99 -43.11
C ASP A 118 13.94 21.27 -43.00
N VAL A 119 15.16 21.20 -42.43
CA VAL A 119 16.05 22.38 -42.27
C VAL A 119 17.29 22.32 -43.20
N ALA A 120 17.40 21.31 -44.07
CA ALA A 120 18.59 21.10 -44.91
C ALA A 120 18.41 21.44 -46.41
N VAL A 121 17.27 22.01 -46.85
CA VAL A 121 17.01 22.35 -48.27
C VAL A 121 16.69 23.84 -48.44
N GLU A 122 17.44 24.71 -47.76
CA GLU A 122 17.48 26.15 -48.07
C GLU A 122 18.94 26.65 -48.12
N THR A 123 19.64 26.30 -49.20
CA THR A 123 20.73 27.07 -49.82
C THR A 123 20.81 26.76 -51.30
#